data_AF-R7HWK9-F1
#
_entry.id   AF-R7HWK9-F1
#
_cell.length_a   1.000
_cell.length_b   1.000
_cell.length_c   1.000
_cell.angle_alpha   90.00
_cell.angle_beta   90.00
_cell.angle_gamma   90.00
#
_symmetry.space_group_name_H-M   'P 1'
#
loop_
_entity.id
_entity.type
_entity.pdbx_description
1 polymer ?
#
loop_
_entity_poly.entity_id
_entity_poly.type
_entity_poly.pdbx_seq_one_letter_code
_entity_poly.pdbx_strand_id
1 'polypeptide(L)'
;MRKILTILFIIIFSTSNAVFAEGDLWDNFGDTNVYGQTPVSDKEFEQALESKKGKKKRDKNIPKGESFSQSNETEQINNSTKELPILLIPLSLKNSNNSIIPIGHYQIEGVKENGNVYLKLYQAHNVIAKIPATETNDDFNEPTINFVKLLPHGNNHVQIIYGGIDFNAYTVIDIAQ
;
A
#
# COMPACT_ATOMS: atom_id res chain seq x y z
N MET A 1 22.75 -26.93 -34.41
CA MET A 1 21.92 -26.58 -33.24
C MET A 1 22.48 -27.09 -31.92
N ARG A 2 22.81 -28.38 -31.77
CA ARG A 2 23.34 -28.92 -30.49
C ARG A 2 24.57 -28.18 -29.96
N LYS A 3 25.56 -27.88 -30.82
CA LYS A 3 26.81 -27.18 -30.43
C LYS A 3 26.60 -25.74 -29.94
N ILE A 4 25.62 -25.03 -30.50
CA ILE A 4 25.27 -23.65 -30.11
C ILE A 4 24.62 -23.68 -28.72
N LEU A 5 23.76 -24.67 -28.49
CA LEU A 5 23.08 -24.85 -27.20
C LEU A 5 24.07 -25.20 -26.07
N THR A 6 25.12 -25.96 -26.38
CA THR A 6 26.20 -26.28 -25.42
C THR A 6 27.03 -25.05 -25.04
N ILE A 7 27.34 -24.19 -26.03
CA ILE A 7 28.10 -22.95 -25.79
C ILE A 7 27.28 -21.98 -24.93
N LEU A 8 25.97 -21.88 -25.18
CA LEU A 8 25.07 -21.05 -24.38
C LEU A 8 25.00 -21.52 -22.92
N PHE A 9 24.98 -22.83 -22.69
CA PHE A 9 25.00 -23.41 -21.35
C PHE A 9 26.30 -23.07 -20.60
N ILE A 10 27.44 -23.13 -21.28
CA ILE A 10 28.75 -22.80 -20.66
C ILE A 10 28.82 -21.33 -20.25
N ILE A 11 28.27 -20.43 -21.06
CA ILE A 11 28.25 -18.98 -20.75
C ILE A 11 27.39 -18.70 -19.51
N ILE A 12 26.22 -19.34 -19.39
CA ILE A 12 25.32 -19.13 -18.24
C ILE A 12 25.95 -19.62 -16.93
N PHE A 13 26.69 -20.74 -16.96
CA PHE A 13 27.36 -21.30 -15.77
C PHE A 13 28.71 -20.64 -15.44
N SER A 14 29.30 -19.87 -16.36
CA SER A 14 30.57 -19.17 -16.11
C SER A 14 30.40 -17.74 -15.58
N THR A 15 29.18 -17.19 -15.59
CA THR A 15 28.87 -15.85 -15.05
C THR A 15 28.32 -15.87 -13.63
N SER A 16 28.17 -17.03 -13.00
CA SER A 16 27.79 -17.12 -11.59
C SER A 16 28.98 -16.73 -10.71
N ASN A 17 29.12 -15.44 -10.41
CA ASN A 17 29.91 -15.01 -9.27
C ASN A 17 29.29 -15.67 -8.03
N ALA A 18 30.03 -16.57 -7.39
CA ALA A 18 29.64 -17.13 -6.10
C ALA A 18 29.68 -16.00 -5.07
N VAL A 19 28.54 -15.33 -4.86
CA VAL A 19 28.34 -14.47 -3.70
C VAL A 19 28.11 -15.42 -2.52
N PHE A 20 29.18 -15.72 -1.80
CA PHE A 20 29.05 -16.30 -0.48
C PHE A 20 28.46 -15.20 0.41
N ALA A 21 27.33 -15.50 1.06
CA ALA A 21 26.88 -14.66 2.17
C ALA A 21 27.97 -14.75 3.24
N GLU A 22 28.80 -13.72 3.36
CA GLU A 22 29.68 -13.56 4.52
C GLU A 22 28.78 -13.59 5.76
N GLY A 23 29.04 -14.55 6.66
CA GLY A 23 28.15 -14.96 7.75
C GLY A 23 27.87 -13.91 8.83
N ASP A 24 28.27 -12.66 8.62
CA ASP A 24 28.35 -11.66 9.68
C ASP A 24 27.01 -10.93 9.94
N LEU A 25 25.99 -11.13 9.11
CA LEU A 25 24.70 -10.43 9.27
C LEU A 25 23.73 -11.12 10.24
N TRP A 26 23.92 -12.40 10.55
CA TRP A 26 23.07 -13.14 11.50
C TRP A 26 23.81 -13.60 12.75
N ASP A 27 25.14 -13.69 12.72
CA ASP A 27 25.95 -14.07 13.90
C ASP A 27 26.01 -12.98 14.98
N ASN A 28 25.66 -11.72 14.64
CA ASN A 28 25.67 -10.59 15.58
C ASN A 28 24.30 -10.24 16.18
N PHE A 29 23.31 -11.13 16.08
CA PHE A 29 22.00 -10.91 16.72
C PHE A 29 22.11 -11.06 18.25
N GLY A 30 22.34 -9.93 18.92
CA GLY A 30 22.60 -9.84 20.36
C GLY A 30 23.96 -9.23 20.70
N ASP A 31 24.82 -8.99 19.69
CA ASP A 31 26.04 -8.24 19.89
C ASP A 31 25.71 -6.75 20.04
N THR A 32 26.37 -6.09 20.99
CA THR A 32 26.12 -4.69 21.34
C THR A 32 26.79 -3.77 20.31
N ASN A 33 26.46 -3.95 19.04
CA ASN A 33 26.78 -3.02 17.96
C ASN A 33 25.91 -1.75 18.08
N VAL A 34 26.04 -1.11 19.24
CA VAL A 34 25.69 0.28 19.46
C VAL A 34 26.75 1.07 18.70
N TYR A 35 26.48 1.37 17.44
CA TYR A 35 27.32 2.21 16.59
C TYR A 35 27.73 3.49 17.35
N GLY A 36 28.95 3.49 17.91
CA GLY A 36 29.65 4.67 18.43
C GLY A 36 29.03 5.41 19.62
N GLN A 37 28.00 4.88 20.31
CA GLN A 37 27.44 5.57 21.48
C GLN A 37 28.03 5.00 22.77
N THR A 38 28.85 5.81 23.43
CA THR A 38 29.32 5.53 24.78
C THR A 38 28.20 5.78 25.79
N PRO A 39 28.04 4.92 26.83
CA PRO A 39 27.11 5.21 27.92
C PRO A 39 27.53 6.52 28.60
N VAL A 40 26.60 7.48 28.67
CA VAL A 40 26.84 8.79 29.29
C VAL A 40 27.00 8.60 30.78
N SER A 41 28.08 9.12 31.37
CA SER A 41 28.30 9.06 32.81
C SER A 41 27.36 10.01 33.56
N ASP A 42 27.03 9.71 34.82
CA ASP A 42 26.20 10.58 35.66
C ASP A 42 26.75 12.01 35.74
N LYS A 43 28.08 12.16 35.68
CA LYS A 43 28.76 13.45 35.69
C LYS A 43 28.53 14.22 34.38
N GLU A 44 28.59 13.57 33.23
CA GLU A 44 28.28 14.18 31.94
C GLU A 44 26.80 14.54 31.83
N PHE A 45 25.94 13.70 32.42
CA PHE A 45 24.50 13.95 32.51
C PHE A 45 24.19 15.18 33.38
N GLU A 46 24.78 15.28 34.58
CA GLU A 46 24.63 16.45 35.45
C GLU A 46 25.19 17.72 34.82
N GLN A 47 26.35 17.63 34.16
CA GLN A 47 26.97 18.76 33.46
C GLN A 47 26.08 19.26 32.31
N ALA A 48 25.45 18.34 31.56
CA ALA A 48 24.46 18.69 30.55
C ALA A 48 23.21 19.36 31.18
N LEU A 49 22.77 18.88 32.34
CA LEU A 49 21.64 19.44 33.10
C LEU A 49 21.92 20.88 33.56
N GLU A 50 23.11 21.14 34.10
CA GLU A 50 23.53 22.48 34.51
C GLU A 50 23.68 23.43 33.31
N SER A 51 24.21 22.95 32.19
CA SER A 51 24.33 23.74 30.96
C SER A 51 22.97 24.22 30.41
N LYS A 52 21.89 23.48 30.71
CA LYS A 52 20.52 23.88 30.33
C LYS A 52 19.82 24.77 31.35
N LYS A 53 20.18 24.70 32.63
CA LYS A 53 19.62 25.56 33.68
C LYS A 53 19.98 27.05 33.50
N GLY A 54 21.09 27.35 32.80
CA GLY A 54 21.56 28.73 32.55
C GLY A 54 21.05 29.40 31.27
N LYS A 55 20.25 28.73 30.42
CA LYS A 55 19.75 29.37 29.19
C LYS A 55 18.74 30.46 29.55
N LYS A 56 19.10 31.71 29.21
CA LYS A 56 18.26 32.91 29.39
C LYS A 56 16.82 32.62 28.96
N LYS A 57 15.85 33.04 29.78
CA LYS A 57 14.43 33.06 29.41
C LYS A 57 14.32 33.66 28.02
N ARG A 58 13.73 32.91 27.07
CA ARG A 58 13.46 33.41 25.72
C ARG A 58 12.82 34.78 25.84
N ASP A 59 13.43 35.78 25.22
CA ASP A 59 12.94 37.14 25.22
C ASP A 59 11.53 37.13 24.62
N LYS A 60 10.53 37.59 25.40
CA LYS A 60 9.11 37.51 24.99
C LYS A 60 8.81 38.40 23.78
N ASN A 61 9.72 39.30 23.43
CA ASN A 61 9.62 40.25 22.33
C ASN A 61 10.27 39.78 21.01
N ILE A 62 10.76 38.54 20.93
CA ILE A 62 11.14 37.98 19.62
C ILE A 62 9.83 37.77 18.84
N PRO A 63 9.62 38.45 17.69
CA PRO A 63 8.44 38.19 16.87
C PRO A 63 8.46 36.70 16.54
N LYS A 64 7.47 35.97 17.05
CA LYS A 64 7.26 34.58 16.66
C LYS A 64 6.95 34.67 15.16
N GLY A 65 7.90 34.27 14.32
CA GLY A 65 7.63 34.06 12.90
C GLY A 65 6.38 33.20 12.77
N GLU A 66 5.61 33.42 11.71
CA GLU A 66 4.38 32.68 11.46
C GLU A 66 4.63 31.19 11.67
N SER A 67 3.75 30.54 12.43
CA SER A 67 3.86 29.12 12.71
C SER A 67 3.72 28.35 11.40
N PHE A 68 4.83 28.02 10.76
CA PHE A 68 4.93 27.05 9.67
C PHE A 68 4.79 25.64 10.27
N SER A 69 3.60 25.34 10.78
CA SER A 69 3.18 23.98 11.08
C SER A 69 1.81 23.79 10.46
N GLN A 70 1.73 23.97 9.15
CA GLN A 70 0.66 23.33 8.40
C GLN A 70 1.01 21.84 8.34
N SER A 71 0.19 21.02 8.98
CA SER A 71 0.26 19.58 8.87
C SER A 71 0.27 19.18 7.40
N ASN A 72 1.39 18.62 6.93
CA ASN A 72 1.51 18.00 5.61
C ASN A 72 0.63 16.73 5.48
N GLU A 73 -0.07 16.33 6.54
CA GLU A 73 -0.79 15.06 6.67
C GLU A 73 -1.61 14.67 5.43
N THR A 74 -2.29 15.62 4.77
CA THR A 74 -3.03 15.35 3.51
C THR A 74 -2.12 14.94 2.35
N GLU A 75 -0.97 15.61 2.17
CA GLU A 75 0.02 15.22 1.16
C GLU A 75 0.67 13.89 1.50
N GLN A 76 0.92 13.63 2.78
CA GLN A 76 1.44 12.33 3.25
C GLN A 76 0.47 11.18 2.97
N ILE A 77 -0.84 11.39 3.17
CA ILE A 77 -1.87 10.41 2.84
C ILE A 77 -1.95 10.19 1.33
N ASN A 78 -1.88 11.26 0.53
CA ASN A 78 -1.92 11.17 -0.93
C ASN A 78 -0.68 10.50 -1.53
N ASN A 79 0.49 10.67 -0.90
CA ASN A 79 1.76 10.08 -1.32
C ASN A 79 2.02 8.69 -0.73
N SER A 80 1.12 8.17 0.12
CA SER A 80 1.22 6.80 0.63
C SER A 80 1.01 5.79 -0.50
N THR A 81 1.70 4.65 -0.44
CA THR A 81 1.56 3.58 -1.42
C THR A 81 0.10 3.13 -1.46
N LYS A 82 -0.59 3.36 -2.57
CA LYS A 82 -1.98 2.92 -2.77
C LYS A 82 -2.01 1.40 -2.89
N GLU A 83 -2.22 0.70 -1.77
CA GLU A 83 -2.51 -0.72 -1.77
C GLU A 83 -3.97 -0.93 -2.19
N LEU A 84 -4.16 -1.58 -3.34
CA LEU A 84 -5.49 -1.89 -3.85
C LEU A 84 -6.11 -3.03 -3.02
N PRO A 85 -7.34 -2.87 -2.52
CA PRO A 85 -8.00 -3.91 -1.75
C PRO A 85 -8.27 -5.14 -2.63
N ILE A 86 -8.12 -6.32 -2.04
CA ILE A 86 -8.33 -7.60 -2.71
C ILE A 86 -9.74 -8.11 -2.40
N LEU A 87 -10.50 -8.46 -3.43
CA LEU A 87 -11.80 -9.09 -3.34
C LEU A 87 -11.73 -10.54 -3.80
N LEU A 88 -12.17 -11.47 -2.94
CA LEU A 88 -12.49 -12.83 -3.34
C LEU A 88 -13.89 -12.85 -3.96
N ILE A 89 -13.99 -13.32 -5.20
CA ILE A 89 -15.26 -13.57 -5.89
C ILE A 89 -15.43 -15.09 -6.01
N PRO A 90 -16.32 -15.72 -5.22
CA PRO A 90 -16.51 -17.17 -5.18
C PRO A 90 -17.45 -17.70 -6.27
N LEU A 91 -17.95 -16.83 -7.16
CA LEU A 91 -18.96 -17.15 -8.18
C LEU A 91 -18.53 -16.60 -9.55
N SER A 92 -18.97 -17.22 -10.63
CA SER A 92 -18.81 -16.64 -11.97
C SER A 92 -19.77 -15.46 -12.13
N LEU A 93 -19.27 -14.30 -12.56
CA LEU A 93 -20.09 -13.09 -12.74
C LEU A 93 -20.19 -12.71 -14.21
N LYS A 94 -21.31 -12.09 -14.62
CA LYS A 94 -21.45 -11.53 -15.97
C LYS A 94 -20.92 -10.10 -16.02
N ASN A 95 -20.07 -9.82 -16.99
CA ASN A 95 -19.64 -8.46 -17.29
C ASN A 95 -20.63 -7.77 -18.25
N SER A 96 -20.56 -6.45 -18.36
CA SER A 96 -21.41 -5.64 -19.25
C SER A 96 -21.32 -6.04 -20.73
N ASN A 97 -20.22 -6.66 -21.15
CA ASN A 97 -20.00 -7.14 -22.53
C ASN A 97 -20.38 -8.62 -22.71
N ASN A 98 -21.19 -9.20 -21.84
CA ASN A 98 -21.52 -10.64 -21.81
C ASN A 98 -20.32 -11.58 -21.59
N SER A 99 -19.13 -11.05 -21.25
CA SER A 99 -17.98 -11.87 -20.87
C SER A 99 -18.13 -12.38 -19.44
N ILE A 100 -17.60 -13.56 -19.14
CA ILE A 100 -17.66 -14.15 -17.79
C ILE A 100 -16.41 -13.77 -17.02
N ILE A 101 -16.59 -13.24 -15.80
CA ILE A 101 -15.54 -13.03 -14.81
C ILE A 101 -15.45 -14.32 -14.00
N PRO A 102 -14.32 -15.05 -14.04
CA PRO A 102 -14.22 -16.33 -13.35
C PRO A 102 -14.09 -16.16 -11.84
N ILE A 103 -14.22 -17.26 -11.12
CA ILE A 103 -13.97 -17.35 -9.67
C ILE A 103 -12.49 -17.02 -9.41
N GLY A 104 -12.20 -16.16 -8.43
CA GLY A 104 -10.83 -15.79 -8.13
C GLY A 104 -10.66 -14.65 -7.14
N HIS A 105 -9.40 -14.26 -6.93
CA HIS A 105 -9.01 -13.11 -6.12
C HIS A 105 -8.59 -11.97 -7.06
N TYR A 106 -9.21 -10.81 -6.89
CA TYR A 106 -9.01 -9.66 -7.76
C TYR A 106 -8.61 -8.45 -6.94
N GLN A 107 -7.61 -7.71 -7.40
CA GLN A 107 -7.33 -6.37 -6.89
C GLN A 107 -8.32 -5.39 -7.52
N ILE A 108 -8.95 -4.56 -6.69
CA ILE A 108 -10.02 -3.66 -7.12
C ILE A 108 -9.54 -2.22 -7.09
N GLU A 109 -9.69 -1.52 -8.21
CA GLU A 109 -9.39 -0.10 -8.34
C GLU A 109 -10.65 0.66 -8.76
N GLY A 110 -11.04 1.66 -7.99
CA GLY A 110 -12.06 2.63 -8.39
C GLY A 110 -11.47 3.72 -9.26
N VAL A 111 -11.98 3.90 -10.48
CA VAL A 111 -11.50 4.94 -11.41
C VAL A 111 -12.67 5.76 -11.94
N LYS A 112 -12.47 7.08 -11.98
CA LYS A 112 -13.39 8.04 -12.60
C LYS A 112 -12.85 8.43 -13.98
N GLU A 113 -13.53 8.00 -15.04
CA GLU A 113 -13.16 8.29 -16.43
C GLU A 113 -14.32 8.98 -17.14
N ASN A 114 -14.09 10.17 -17.70
CA ASN A 114 -15.11 10.95 -18.43
C ASN A 114 -16.41 11.19 -17.63
N GLY A 115 -16.28 11.40 -16.32
CA GLY A 115 -17.42 11.62 -15.42
C GLY A 115 -18.18 10.35 -15.01
N ASN A 116 -17.83 9.20 -15.58
CA ASN A 116 -18.39 7.90 -15.19
C ASN A 116 -17.44 7.18 -14.22
N VAL A 117 -18.02 6.44 -13.28
CA VAL A 117 -17.26 5.66 -12.29
C VAL A 117 -17.22 4.19 -12.72
N TYR A 118 -16.04 3.59 -12.60
CA TYR A 118 -15.80 2.20 -12.93
C TYR A 118 -15.00 1.52 -11.82
N LEU A 119 -15.27 0.23 -11.60
CA LEU A 119 -14.42 -0.66 -10.83
C LEU A 119 -13.62 -1.54 -11.81
N LYS A 120 -12.30 -1.43 -11.76
CA LYS A 120 -11.37 -2.28 -12.51
C LYS A 120 -10.93 -3.45 -11.64
N LEU A 121 -11.10 -4.65 -12.15
CA LEU A 121 -10.66 -5.89 -11.52
C LEU A 121 -9.33 -6.29 -12.16
N TYR A 122 -8.27 -6.37 -11.36
CA TYR A 122 -6.95 -6.80 -11.79
C TYR A 122 -6.62 -8.17 -11.24
N GLN A 123 -5.89 -8.93 -12.04
CA GLN A 123 -5.16 -10.11 -11.61
C GLN A 123 -3.69 -9.92 -12.00
N ALA A 124 -2.83 -9.71 -11.01
CA ALA A 124 -1.47 -9.20 -11.22
C ALA A 124 -1.49 -7.91 -12.07
N HIS A 125 -0.86 -7.90 -13.25
CA HIS A 125 -0.77 -6.72 -14.12
C HIS A 125 -1.90 -6.63 -15.16
N ASN A 126 -2.79 -7.61 -15.23
CA ASN A 126 -3.83 -7.69 -16.26
C ASN A 126 -5.18 -7.19 -15.74
N VAL A 127 -5.85 -6.33 -16.50
CA VAL A 127 -7.25 -5.95 -16.27
C VAL A 127 -8.14 -7.09 -16.77
N ILE A 128 -8.86 -7.74 -15.86
CA ILE A 128 -9.78 -8.84 -16.17
C ILE A 128 -11.17 -8.29 -16.52
N ALA A 129 -11.61 -7.26 -15.81
CA ALA A 129 -12.90 -6.62 -16.06
C ALA A 129 -12.87 -5.14 -15.72
N LYS A 130 -13.70 -4.37 -16.44
CA LYS A 130 -14.02 -2.98 -16.13
C LYS A 130 -15.54 -2.88 -16.02
N ILE A 131 -16.01 -2.67 -14.81
CA ILE A 131 -17.43 -2.75 -14.46
C ILE A 131 -17.95 -1.35 -14.16
N PRO A 132 -19.05 -0.88 -14.77
CA PRO A 132 -19.64 0.40 -14.40
C PRO A 132 -20.15 0.37 -12.96
N ALA A 133 -19.92 1.44 -12.22
CA ALA A 133 -20.34 1.59 -10.83
C ALA A 133 -20.99 2.95 -10.60
N THR A 134 -21.80 3.04 -9.55
CA THR A 134 -22.48 4.26 -9.13
C THR A 134 -21.75 4.84 -7.94
N GLU A 135 -21.31 6.10 -8.06
CA GLU A 135 -20.73 6.87 -6.96
C GLU A 135 -21.79 7.12 -5.89
N THR A 136 -21.39 6.99 -4.62
CA THR A 136 -22.26 7.23 -3.48
C THR A 136 -21.51 7.95 -2.38
N ASN A 137 -22.24 8.65 -1.52
CA ASN A 137 -21.72 9.25 -0.29
C ASN A 137 -21.93 8.34 0.93
N ASP A 138 -22.50 7.15 0.72
CA ASP A 138 -22.68 6.14 1.75
C ASP A 138 -21.33 5.47 2.06
N ASP A 139 -21.01 5.33 3.34
CA ASP A 139 -19.82 4.62 3.84
C ASP A 139 -20.09 3.13 4.10
N PHE A 140 -21.33 2.69 3.86
CA PHE A 140 -21.80 1.32 4.09
C PHE A 140 -21.60 0.84 5.53
N ASN A 141 -21.48 1.77 6.49
CA ASN A 141 -21.11 1.52 7.89
C ASN A 141 -19.77 0.75 8.03
N GLU A 142 -18.85 0.93 7.09
CA GLU A 142 -17.53 0.31 7.15
C GLU A 142 -16.59 1.07 8.10
N PRO A 143 -15.82 0.36 8.95
CA PRO A 143 -14.93 1.00 9.92
C PRO A 143 -13.65 1.58 9.28
N THR A 144 -13.37 1.25 8.02
CA THR A 144 -12.16 1.68 7.28
C THR A 144 -12.55 2.49 6.05
N ILE A 145 -11.65 3.36 5.58
CA ILE A 145 -11.85 4.15 4.36
C ILE A 145 -11.68 3.28 3.12
N ASN A 146 -10.59 2.49 3.09
CA ASN A 146 -10.32 1.56 2.01
C ASN A 146 -11.00 0.22 2.32
N PHE A 147 -11.98 -0.15 1.52
CA PHE A 147 -12.65 -1.44 1.64
C PHE A 147 -13.19 -1.91 0.30
N VAL A 148 -13.36 -3.23 0.20
CA VAL A 148 -14.16 -3.83 -0.86
C VAL A 148 -14.88 -5.05 -0.30
N LYS A 149 -16.17 -5.19 -0.59
CA LYS A 149 -16.96 -6.35 -0.18
C LYS A 149 -17.90 -6.79 -1.27
N LEU A 150 -18.16 -8.10 -1.28
CA LEU A 150 -19.19 -8.73 -2.08
C LEU A 150 -20.37 -9.05 -1.17
N LEU A 151 -21.53 -8.48 -1.46
CA LEU A 151 -22.76 -8.66 -0.71
C LEU A 151 -23.80 -9.36 -1.59
N PRO A 152 -24.64 -10.24 -1.04
CA PRO A 152 -25.76 -10.81 -1.78
C PRO A 152 -26.78 -9.72 -2.12
N HIS A 153 -27.30 -9.72 -3.35
CA HIS A 153 -28.31 -8.75 -3.80
C HIS A 153 -29.46 -9.45 -4.52
N GLY A 154 -30.50 -9.81 -3.77
CA GLY A 154 -31.59 -10.65 -4.28
C GLY A 154 -31.11 -12.07 -4.63
N ASN A 155 -31.81 -12.74 -5.56
CA ASN A 155 -31.57 -14.16 -5.82
C ASN A 155 -30.46 -14.44 -6.84
N ASN A 156 -30.30 -13.58 -7.86
CA ASN A 156 -29.41 -13.83 -9.00
C ASN A 156 -28.35 -12.74 -9.19
N HIS A 157 -28.21 -11.83 -8.22
CA HIS A 157 -27.28 -10.72 -8.31
C HIS A 157 -26.42 -10.64 -7.05
N VAL A 158 -25.26 -10.03 -7.23
CA VAL A 158 -24.34 -9.67 -6.17
C VAL A 158 -24.03 -8.19 -6.26
N GLN A 159 -23.83 -7.55 -5.12
CA GLN A 159 -23.42 -6.17 -5.04
C GLN A 159 -21.95 -6.12 -4.61
N ILE A 160 -21.13 -5.43 -5.38
CA ILE A 160 -19.78 -5.06 -4.94
C ILE A 160 -19.86 -3.64 -4.39
N ILE A 161 -19.46 -3.46 -3.14
CA ILE A 161 -19.25 -2.14 -2.54
C ILE A 161 -17.76 -1.84 -2.47
N TYR A 162 -17.39 -0.60 -2.74
CA TYR A 162 -16.03 -0.11 -2.78
C TYR A 162 -15.94 1.20 -2.01
N GLY A 163 -14.94 1.30 -1.15
CA GLY A 163 -14.55 2.54 -0.48
C GLY A 163 -13.10 2.84 -0.77
N GLY A 164 -12.82 4.11 -1.05
CA GLY A 164 -11.49 4.65 -1.24
C GLY A 164 -11.41 6.08 -0.71
N ILE A 165 -10.20 6.61 -0.59
CA ILE A 165 -9.97 7.98 -0.12
C ILE A 165 -10.70 9.01 -0.99
N ASP A 166 -10.77 8.77 -2.30
CA ASP A 166 -11.31 9.72 -3.27
C ASP A 166 -12.85 9.69 -3.34
N PHE A 167 -13.46 8.49 -3.31
CA PHE A 167 -14.92 8.30 -3.39
C PHE A 167 -15.33 6.88 -2.97
N ASN A 168 -16.62 6.74 -2.64
CA ASN A 168 -17.27 5.44 -2.46
C ASN A 168 -18.14 5.12 -3.67
N ALA A 169 -18.25 3.84 -4.00
CA ALA A 169 -19.07 3.38 -5.10
C ALA A 169 -19.64 1.98 -4.86
N TYR A 170 -20.70 1.66 -5.58
CA TYR A 170 -21.21 0.29 -5.63
C TYR A 170 -21.60 -0.09 -7.05
N THR A 171 -21.66 -1.39 -7.30
CA THR A 171 -22.21 -1.95 -8.54
C THR A 171 -22.98 -3.23 -8.22
N VAL A 172 -24.03 -3.48 -8.99
CA VAL A 172 -24.83 -4.71 -8.91
C VAL A 172 -24.59 -5.49 -10.19
N ILE A 173 -24.21 -6.76 -10.05
CA ILE A 173 -23.75 -7.63 -11.12
C ILE A 173 -24.52 -8.94 -11.09
N ASP A 174 -24.92 -9.43 -12.27
CA ASP A 174 -25.57 -10.72 -12.43
C ASP A 174 -24.59 -11.88 -12.20
N ILE A 175 -25.08 -12.93 -11.53
CA ILE A 175 -24.38 -14.21 -11.45
C ILE A 175 -24.49 -14.90 -12.82
N ALA A 176 -23.35 -15.37 -13.34
CA ALA A 176 -23.33 -16.21 -14.53
C ALA A 176 -23.86 -17.61 -14.16
N GLN A 177 -24.94 -18.02 -14.82
CA GLN A 177 -25.48 -19.39 -14.76
C GLN A 177 -24.77 -20.29 -15.76
#